data_AF-A0A924DHP4-F1
#
_entry.id   AF-A0A924DHP4-F1
#
_cell.length_a   1.000
_cell.length_b   1.000
_cell.length_c   1.000
_cell.angle_alpha   90.00
_cell.angle_beta   90.00
_cell.angle_gamma   90.00
#
_symmetry.space_group_name_H-M   'P 1'
#
loop_
_entity.id
_entity.type
_entity.pdbx_description
1 polymer ?
#
loop_
_entity_poly.entity_id
_entity_poly.type
_entity_poly.pdbx_seq_one_letter_code
_entity_poly.pdbx_strand_id
1 'polypeptide(L)'
;LTEVQRNEKKDALKKEQKSNTQALLTPDQKARMSAARKTDRQEKNENSEKRTEELKTKLSLTNEQVMQMKALNVRNHKKMKDIRNDNSLDEAAKNKKMEEIKVSSEERRRAILTADQLKKMDDMKKGHKLKAARRAAK
;
A
#
# COMPACT_ATOMS: atom_id res chain seq x y z
N LEU A 1 -16.30 0.13 26.17
CA LEU A 1 -16.46 0.00 24.69
C LEU A 1 -15.58 -1.14 24.23
N THR A 2 -16.16 -2.17 23.62
CA THR A 2 -15.38 -3.25 22.98
C THR A 2 -14.63 -2.69 21.76
N GLU A 3 -13.64 -3.42 21.26
CA GLU A 3 -12.87 -2.99 20.09
C GLU A 3 -13.76 -2.78 18.86
N VAL A 4 -14.70 -3.71 18.62
CA VAL A 4 -15.73 -3.60 17.57
C VAL A 4 -16.53 -2.31 17.72
N GLN A 5 -17.06 -2.03 18.91
CA GLN A 5 -17.85 -0.81 19.14
C GLN A 5 -17.02 0.48 18.98
N ARG A 6 -15.73 0.47 19.32
CA ARG A 6 -14.84 1.63 19.08
C ARG A 6 -14.63 1.86 17.58
N ASN A 7 -14.50 0.80 16.80
CA ASN A 7 -14.26 0.88 15.37
C ASN A 7 -15.50 1.32 14.61
N GLU A 8 -16.67 0.76 14.94
CA GLU A 8 -17.96 1.20 14.40
C GLU A 8 -18.21 2.68 14.67
N LYS A 9 -17.95 3.13 15.91
CA LYS A 9 -18.04 4.56 16.27
C LYS A 9 -17.07 5.42 15.46
N LYS A 10 -15.82 4.99 15.26
CA LYS A 10 -14.84 5.71 14.42
C LYS A 10 -15.29 5.80 12.97
N ASP A 11 -15.84 4.73 12.41
CA ASP A 11 -16.27 4.72 11.02
C ASP A 11 -17.55 5.52 10.80
N ALA A 12 -18.49 5.46 11.75
CA ALA A 12 -19.64 6.36 11.79
C ALA A 12 -19.18 7.82 11.84
N LEU A 13 -18.26 8.16 12.75
CA LEU A 13 -17.70 9.51 12.87
C LEU A 13 -17.01 9.96 11.59
N LYS A 14 -16.21 9.10 10.94
CA LYS A 14 -15.56 9.44 9.66
C LYS A 14 -16.57 9.68 8.55
N LYS A 15 -17.63 8.85 8.46
CA LYS A 15 -18.69 9.01 7.46
C LYS A 15 -19.45 10.31 7.68
N GLU A 16 -19.79 10.61 8.92
CA GLU A 16 -20.44 11.85 9.33
C GLU A 16 -19.56 13.07 9.03
N GLN A 17 -18.30 13.07 9.47
CA GLN A 17 -17.34 14.13 9.19
C GLN A 17 -17.19 14.39 7.69
N LYS A 18 -17.12 13.32 6.88
CA LYS A 18 -17.06 13.41 5.42
C LYS A 18 -18.34 14.03 4.84
N SER A 19 -19.51 13.65 5.34
CA SER A 19 -20.80 14.22 4.92
C SER A 19 -20.86 15.71 5.26
N ASN A 20 -20.52 16.07 6.49
CA ASN A 20 -20.53 17.45 6.97
C ASN A 20 -19.56 18.32 6.16
N THR A 21 -18.34 17.84 5.90
CA THR A 21 -17.41 18.57 5.02
C THR A 21 -17.95 18.70 3.60
N GLN A 22 -18.59 17.67 3.02
CA GLN A 22 -19.18 17.79 1.69
C GLN A 22 -20.37 18.77 1.63
N ALA A 23 -21.13 18.92 2.71
CA ALA A 23 -22.22 19.89 2.79
C ALA A 23 -21.70 21.33 2.84
N LEU A 24 -20.55 21.58 3.46
CA LEU A 24 -19.95 22.91 3.60
C LEU A 24 -19.21 23.41 2.36
N LEU A 25 -18.94 22.54 1.37
CA LEU A 25 -18.16 22.90 0.18
C LEU A 25 -19.05 23.40 -0.95
N THR A 26 -18.61 24.49 -1.60
CA THR A 26 -19.25 25.01 -2.82
C THR A 26 -19.06 24.05 -4.01
N PRO A 27 -19.90 24.14 -5.06
CA PRO A 27 -19.72 23.34 -6.28
C PRO A 27 -18.31 23.47 -6.88
N ASP A 28 -17.77 24.69 -6.93
CA ASP A 28 -16.42 24.95 -7.44
C ASP A 28 -15.33 24.30 -6.57
N GLN A 29 -15.47 24.34 -5.24
CA GLN A 29 -14.54 23.67 -4.34
C GLN A 29 -14.58 22.14 -4.51
N LYS A 30 -15.78 21.56 -4.71
CA LYS A 30 -15.94 20.13 -5.01
C LYS A 30 -15.26 19.75 -6.33
N ALA A 31 -15.43 20.57 -7.36
CA ALA A 31 -14.77 20.38 -8.65
C ALA A 31 -13.25 20.41 -8.52
N ARG A 32 -12.69 21.41 -7.81
CA ARG A 32 -11.24 21.52 -7.53
C ARG A 32 -10.70 20.32 -6.76
N MET A 33 -11.41 19.85 -5.73
CA MET A 33 -10.99 18.64 -5.00
C MET A 33 -11.01 17.39 -5.89
N SER A 34 -12.01 17.26 -6.76
CA SER A 34 -12.09 16.14 -7.70
C SER A 34 -10.93 16.16 -8.69
N ALA A 35 -10.60 17.34 -9.23
CA ALA A 35 -9.45 17.54 -10.09
C ALA A 35 -8.13 17.21 -9.36
N ALA A 36 -7.91 17.76 -8.17
CA ALA A 36 -6.73 17.49 -7.35
C ALA A 36 -6.57 15.99 -7.07
N ARG A 37 -7.66 15.28 -6.72
CA ARG A 37 -7.62 13.82 -6.51
C ARG A 37 -7.23 13.04 -7.76
N LYS A 38 -7.62 13.50 -8.95
CA LYS A 38 -7.21 12.87 -10.21
C LYS A 38 -5.72 13.08 -10.45
N THR A 39 -5.22 14.31 -10.25
CA THR A 39 -3.80 14.63 -10.35
C THR A 39 -2.98 13.81 -9.37
N ASP A 40 -3.33 13.79 -8.08
CA ASP A 40 -2.66 12.98 -7.06
C ASP A 40 -2.61 11.49 -7.43
N ARG A 41 -3.69 10.98 -8.06
CA ARG A 41 -3.75 9.58 -8.50
C ARG A 41 -2.81 9.34 -9.67
N GLN A 42 -2.74 10.26 -10.62
CA GLN A 42 -1.81 10.19 -11.73
C GLN A 42 -0.37 10.22 -11.23
N GLU A 43 -0.01 11.17 -10.37
CA GLU A 43 1.34 11.27 -9.79
C GLU A 43 1.74 10.01 -9.02
N LYS A 44 0.80 9.42 -8.27
CA LYS A 44 1.05 8.14 -7.57
C LYS A 44 1.31 6.99 -8.54
N ASN A 45 0.60 6.94 -9.67
CA ASN A 45 0.82 5.93 -10.69
C ASN A 45 2.20 6.11 -11.34
N GLU A 46 2.55 7.34 -11.75
CA GLU A 46 3.86 7.66 -12.33
C GLU A 46 5.00 7.33 -11.36
N ASN A 47 4.87 7.68 -10.08
CA ASN A 47 5.86 7.32 -9.06
C ASN A 47 5.96 5.81 -8.83
N SER A 48 4.85 5.08 -8.94
CA SER A 48 4.85 3.61 -8.86
C SER A 48 5.58 2.97 -10.05
N GLU A 49 5.39 3.53 -11.24
CA GLU A 49 6.10 3.10 -12.47
C GLU A 49 7.59 3.40 -12.36
N LYS A 50 7.97 4.62 -11.99
CA LYS A 50 9.37 5.01 -11.74
C LYS A 50 10.04 4.07 -10.74
N ARG A 51 9.37 3.75 -9.63
CA ARG A 51 9.89 2.81 -8.63
C ARG A 51 10.07 1.39 -9.20
N THR A 52 9.19 0.97 -10.10
CA THR A 52 9.30 -0.35 -10.75
C THR A 52 10.50 -0.37 -11.70
N GLU A 53 10.68 0.67 -12.50
CA GLU A 53 11.84 0.80 -13.40
C GLU A 53 13.16 0.90 -12.61
N GLU A 54 13.18 1.65 -11.51
CA GLU A 54 14.35 1.69 -10.63
C GLU A 54 14.69 0.30 -10.06
N LEU A 55 13.69 -0.48 -9.64
CA LEU A 55 13.91 -1.84 -9.14
C LEU A 55 14.38 -2.77 -10.26
N LYS A 56 13.82 -2.63 -11.47
CA LYS A 56 14.25 -3.37 -12.65
C LYS A 56 15.73 -3.14 -12.93
N THR A 57 16.17 -1.88 -12.97
CA THR A 57 17.58 -1.53 -13.21
C THR A 57 18.47 -1.93 -12.04
N LYS A 58 18.07 -1.64 -10.80
CA LYS A 58 18.89 -1.94 -9.62
C LYS A 58 19.07 -3.43 -9.42
N LEU A 59 18.08 -4.27 -9.71
CA LEU A 59 18.19 -5.72 -9.55
C LEU A 59 18.43 -6.46 -10.87
N SER A 60 18.63 -5.74 -11.98
CA SER A 60 18.76 -6.34 -13.32
C SER A 60 17.64 -7.36 -13.61
N LEU A 61 16.39 -6.99 -13.33
CA LEU A 61 15.25 -7.90 -13.47
C LEU A 61 14.95 -8.16 -14.95
N THR A 62 14.63 -9.40 -15.28
CA THR A 62 14.11 -9.75 -16.62
C THR A 62 12.70 -9.19 -16.80
N ASN A 63 12.26 -9.05 -18.04
CA ASN A 63 10.88 -8.61 -18.33
C ASN A 63 9.85 -9.58 -17.72
N GLU A 64 10.14 -10.88 -17.74
CA GLU A 64 9.29 -11.89 -17.11
C GLU A 64 9.19 -11.71 -15.60
N GLN A 65 10.32 -11.50 -14.91
CA GLN A 65 10.33 -11.22 -13.47
C GLN A 65 9.52 -9.96 -13.14
N VAL A 66 9.64 -8.90 -13.95
CA VAL A 66 8.83 -7.67 -13.78
C VAL A 66 7.34 -7.96 -13.94
N MET A 67 6.94 -8.75 -14.95
CA MET A 67 5.55 -9.15 -15.14
C MET A 67 5.01 -9.96 -13.96
N GLN A 68 5.78 -10.94 -13.47
CA GLN A 68 5.41 -11.74 -12.30
C GLN A 68 5.26 -10.88 -11.04
N MET A 69 6.16 -9.91 -10.82
CA MET A 69 6.07 -8.95 -9.71
C MET A 69 4.83 -8.06 -9.80
N LYS A 70 4.51 -7.53 -11.00
CA LYS A 70 3.30 -6.74 -11.23
C LYS A 70 2.04 -7.57 -10.94
N ALA A 71 1.98 -8.80 -11.45
CA ALA A 71 0.85 -9.70 -11.21
C ALA A 71 0.68 -10.04 -9.71
N LEU A 72 1.78 -10.29 -9.00
CA LEU A 72 1.78 -10.51 -7.55
C LEU A 72 1.22 -9.29 -6.80
N ASN A 73 1.64 -8.08 -7.17
CA ASN A 73 1.17 -6.84 -6.55
C ASN A 73 -0.33 -6.62 -6.77
N VAL A 74 -0.83 -6.83 -8.00
CA VAL A 74 -2.27 -6.72 -8.32
C VAL A 74 -3.08 -7.73 -7.51
N ARG A 75 -2.64 -8.99 -7.47
CA ARG A 75 -3.30 -10.05 -6.71
C ARG A 75 -3.37 -9.73 -5.23
N ASN A 76 -2.26 -9.29 -4.64
CA ASN A 76 -2.20 -8.97 -3.22
C ASN A 76 -3.02 -7.72 -2.89
N HIS A 77 -3.00 -6.70 -3.74
CA HIS A 77 -3.85 -5.52 -3.58
C HIS A 77 -5.34 -5.89 -3.55
N LYS A 78 -5.77 -6.75 -4.47
CA LYS A 78 -7.16 -7.25 -4.48
C LYS A 78 -7.49 -7.98 -3.17
N LYS A 79 -6.66 -8.95 -2.75
CA LYS A 79 -6.90 -9.68 -1.49
C LYS A 79 -6.98 -8.78 -0.27
N MET A 80 -6.08 -7.80 -0.18
CA MET A 80 -6.11 -6.82 0.91
C MET A 80 -7.39 -5.99 0.86
N LYS A 81 -7.83 -5.55 -0.32
CA LYS A 81 -9.10 -4.82 -0.46
C LYS A 81 -10.29 -5.67 -0.04
N ASP A 82 -10.32 -6.94 -0.44
CA ASP A 82 -11.38 -7.89 -0.06
C ASP A 82 -11.45 -8.03 1.46
N ILE A 83 -10.31 -8.22 2.16
CA ILE A 83 -10.27 -8.29 3.63
C ILE A 83 -10.71 -6.99 4.31
N ARG A 84 -10.32 -5.80 3.79
CA ARG A 84 -10.75 -4.52 4.37
C ARG A 84 -12.25 -4.33 4.31
N ASN A 85 -12.86 -4.80 3.23
CA ASN A 85 -14.28 -4.66 2.96
C ASN A 85 -15.12 -5.80 3.55
N ASP A 86 -14.49 -6.81 4.15
CA ASP A 86 -15.17 -7.93 4.77
C ASP A 86 -15.72 -7.51 6.15
N ASN A 87 -17.02 -7.25 6.20
CA ASN A 87 -17.72 -6.85 7.43
C ASN A 87 -17.96 -8.02 8.39
N SER A 88 -17.69 -9.27 7.99
CA SER A 88 -17.80 -10.45 8.88
C SER A 88 -16.60 -10.63 9.79
N LEU A 89 -15.51 -9.90 9.54
CA LEU A 89 -14.28 -9.96 10.32
C LEU A 89 -14.16 -8.74 11.24
N ASP A 90 -13.72 -8.99 12.47
CA ASP A 90 -13.22 -7.93 13.33
C ASP A 90 -11.83 -7.44 12.89
N GLU A 91 -11.38 -6.31 13.45
CA GLU A 91 -10.09 -5.71 13.06
C GLU A 91 -8.89 -6.58 13.45
N ALA A 92 -8.96 -7.36 14.53
CA ALA A 92 -7.88 -8.27 14.92
C ALA A 92 -7.70 -9.38 13.87
N ALA A 93 -8.80 -9.98 13.42
CA ALA A 93 -8.82 -10.97 12.36
C ALA A 93 -8.38 -10.38 11.01
N LYS A 94 -8.84 -9.18 10.66
CA LYS A 94 -8.35 -8.47 9.46
C LYS A 94 -6.86 -8.23 9.52
N ASN A 95 -6.34 -7.71 10.64
CA ASN A 95 -4.92 -7.45 10.82
C ASN A 95 -4.08 -8.73 10.70
N LYS A 96 -4.54 -9.83 11.29
CA LYS A 96 -3.89 -11.14 11.16
C LYS A 96 -3.83 -11.60 9.70
N LYS A 97 -4.95 -11.58 8.98
CA LYS A 97 -5.00 -11.96 7.55
C LYS A 97 -4.15 -11.03 6.69
N MET A 98 -4.08 -9.74 7.03
CA MET A 98 -3.20 -8.79 6.34
C MET A 98 -1.73 -9.13 6.52
N GLU A 99 -1.33 -9.55 7.72
CA GLU A 99 0.04 -9.96 7.99
C GLU A 99 0.40 -11.24 7.24
N GLU A 100 -0.50 -12.23 7.20
CA GLU A 100 -0.34 -13.45 6.40
C GLU A 100 -0.14 -13.13 4.90
N ILE A 101 -0.85 -12.14 4.37
CA ILE A 101 -0.62 -11.67 2.99
C ILE A 101 0.77 -11.06 2.83
N LYS A 102 1.25 -10.28 3.81
CA LYS A 102 2.60 -9.69 3.72
C LYS A 102 3.68 -10.77 3.72
N VAL A 103 3.60 -11.72 4.65
CA VAL A 103 4.55 -12.84 4.75
C VAL A 103 4.56 -13.64 3.46
N SER A 104 3.39 -14.12 3.02
CA SER A 104 3.29 -14.89 1.76
C SER A 104 3.67 -14.08 0.52
N SER A 105 3.45 -12.76 0.53
CA SER A 105 3.93 -11.87 -0.53
C SER A 105 5.45 -11.78 -0.57
N GLU A 106 6.12 -11.71 0.58
CA GLU A 106 7.58 -11.67 0.63
C GLU A 106 8.17 -12.99 0.14
N GLU A 107 7.62 -14.14 0.56
CA GLU A 107 8.06 -15.46 0.09
C GLU A 107 7.94 -15.60 -1.43
N ARG A 108 6.78 -15.24 -2.00
CA ARG A 108 6.55 -15.29 -3.46
C ARG A 108 7.45 -14.32 -4.21
N ARG A 109 7.68 -13.13 -3.64
CA ARG A 109 8.62 -12.15 -4.21
C ARG A 109 10.03 -12.74 -4.24
N ARG A 110 10.43 -13.43 -3.16
CA ARG A 110 11.75 -14.05 -3.07
C ARG A 110 11.93 -15.17 -4.10
N ALA A 111 10.89 -15.97 -4.34
CA ALA A 111 10.91 -17.05 -5.32
C ALA A 111 11.03 -16.57 -6.79
N ILE A 112 10.64 -15.34 -7.11
CA ILE A 112 10.77 -14.76 -8.46
C ILE A 112 12.23 -14.35 -8.75
N LEU A 113 13.02 -14.09 -7.70
CA LEU A 113 14.36 -13.51 -7.81
C LEU A 113 15.44 -14.58 -7.73
N THR A 114 16.55 -14.34 -8.41
CA THR A 114 17.75 -15.17 -8.25
C THR A 114 18.44 -14.87 -6.91
N ALA A 115 19.34 -15.76 -6.47
CA ALA A 115 20.09 -15.59 -5.23
C ALA A 115 20.86 -14.26 -5.17
N ASP A 116 21.48 -13.84 -6.28
CA ASP A 116 22.23 -12.59 -6.37
C ASP A 116 21.31 -11.36 -6.29
N GLN A 117 20.15 -11.42 -6.95
CA GLN A 117 19.14 -10.37 -6.88
C GLN A 117 18.54 -10.24 -5.47
N LEU A 118 18.34 -11.36 -4.78
CA LEU A 118 17.91 -11.40 -3.39
C LEU A 118 18.90 -10.72 -2.46
N LYS A 119 20.20 -11.07 -2.58
CA LYS A 119 21.26 -10.45 -1.78
C LYS A 119 21.28 -8.93 -1.98
N LYS A 120 21.23 -8.48 -3.23
CA LYS A 120 21.18 -7.04 -3.57
C LYS A 120 19.95 -6.36 -3.00
N MET A 121 18.79 -7.02 -3.05
CA MET A 121 17.56 -6.50 -2.43
C MET A 121 17.68 -6.37 -0.91
N ASP A 122 18.24 -7.37 -0.23
CA ASP A 122 18.39 -7.35 1.22
C ASP A 122 19.40 -6.28 1.68
N ASP A 123 20.47 -6.07 0.93
CA ASP A 123 21.44 -5.00 1.21
C ASP A 123 20.85 -3.60 1.00
N MET A 124 20.04 -3.42 -0.06
CA MET A 124 19.26 -2.19 -0.23
C MET A 124 18.32 -1.95 0.97
N LYS A 125 17.62 -2.98 1.44
CA LYS A 125 16.72 -2.88 2.61
C LYS A 125 17.50 -2.46 3.87
N LYS A 126 18.68 -3.04 4.13
CA LYS A 126 19.55 -2.63 5.25
C LYS A 126 19.97 -1.17 5.14
N GLY A 127 20.40 -0.72 3.97
CA GLY A 127 20.78 0.67 3.72
C GLY A 127 19.64 1.65 4.01
N HIS A 128 18.40 1.31 3.66
CA HIS A 128 17.23 2.11 4.00
C HIS A 128 16.95 2.16 5.51
N LYS A 129 17.07 1.02 6.22
CA LYS A 129 16.91 0.96 7.68
C LYS A 129 17.94 1.82 8.40
N LEU A 130 19.21 1.76 7.99
CA LEU A 130 20.28 2.59 8.56
C LEU A 130 20.02 4.09 8.37
N LYS A 131 19.58 4.49 7.18
CA LYS A 131 19.20 5.90 6.92
C LYS A 131 18.00 6.34 7.76
N ALA A 132 17.00 5.48 7.94
CA ALA A 132 15.85 5.78 8.79
C ALA A 132 16.26 5.94 10.26
N ALA A 133 17.08 5.03 10.79
CA ALA A 133 17.62 5.12 12.14
C ALA A 133 18.42 6.41 12.36
N ARG A 134 19.29 6.79 11.41
CA ARG A 134 20.06 8.03 11.47
C ARG A 134 19.18 9.28 11.47
N ARG A 135 18.04 9.26 10.77
CA ARG A 135 17.07 10.37 10.77
C ARG A 135 16.29 10.46 12.08
N ALA A 136 16.01 9.34 12.72
CA ALA A 136 15.31 9.32 14.01
C ALA A 136 16.20 9.74 15.19
N ALA A 137 17.53 9.66 15.04
CA ALA A 137 18.52 10.04 16.05
C ALA A 137 19.00 11.50 15.94
N LYS A 138 18.44 12.29 15.00
CA LYS A 138 18.70 13.72 14.83
C LYS A 138 17.49 14.51 15.25
#